data_AF-A0A812QZQ1-F1
#
_entry.id   AF-A0A812QZQ1-F1
#
_cell.length_a   1.000
_cell.length_b   1.000
_cell.length_c   1.000
_cell.angle_alpha   90.00
_cell.angle_beta   90.00
_cell.angle_gamma   90.00
#
_symmetry.space_group_name_H-M   'P 1'
#
loop_
_entity.id
_entity.type
_entity.pdbx_description
1 polymer ?
#
loop_
_entity_poly.entity_id
_entity_poly.type
_entity_poly.pdbx_seq_one_letter_code
_entity_poly.pdbx_strand_id
1 'polypeptide(L)'
;MEDEARGQDLREGRAHSALPSLCLESPCVVGQVVHPAVPTAAVPADPAVPAVPAAAMSSGPQAQNEAQQAPGIPECPVPVSAGSLGHPELCQRPCVHVAGGRQCEAGETCNYCHRPHRHVSMLDVRQRRIFDKMPKAEFLRLALQLLEDRARTVELRGTEVFAIFGILEDEMRAEISQTPRGPPQALMRNLRAANFSTLVSLAVRKCTEDAKIRIRGAMQALRAQASGAQASAS
;
A
#
# COMPACT_ATOMS: atom_id res chain seq x y z
N MET A 1 65.02 6.12 -2.47
CA MET A 1 65.21 4.71 -2.86
C MET A 1 63.83 4.09 -2.81
N GLU A 2 62.99 4.45 -3.78
CA GLU A 2 62.84 3.77 -5.10
C GLU A 2 61.89 2.57 -4.89
N ASP A 3 60.67 2.53 -5.41
CA ASP A 3 60.19 2.45 -6.80
C ASP A 3 58.65 2.63 -6.71
N GLU A 4 57.87 3.40 -7.48
CA GLU A 4 57.77 3.72 -8.91
C GLU A 4 57.44 2.54 -9.85
N ALA A 5 56.16 2.14 -9.92
CA ALA A 5 55.57 1.49 -11.10
C ALA A 5 54.09 1.91 -11.21
N ARG A 6 53.70 2.90 -12.04
CA ARG A 6 53.47 2.85 -13.50
C ARG A 6 52.63 1.67 -13.99
N GLY A 7 51.39 1.97 -14.38
CA GLY A 7 50.99 1.78 -15.77
C GLY A 7 49.66 1.06 -16.04
N GLN A 8 48.95 1.61 -17.06
CA GLN A 8 47.86 1.04 -17.87
C GLN A 8 46.45 1.18 -17.25
N ASP A 9 45.61 2.17 -17.57
CA ASP A 9 45.20 2.71 -18.89
C ASP A 9 44.54 1.64 -19.78
N LEU A 10 43.26 1.37 -19.51
CA LEU A 10 42.35 0.68 -20.42
C LEU A 10 41.18 1.61 -20.73
N ARG A 11 41.46 2.45 -21.73
CA ARG A 11 40.52 3.15 -22.58
C ARG A 11 39.65 2.18 -23.38
N GLU A 12 38.44 2.67 -23.64
CA GLU A 12 37.68 2.53 -24.89
C GLU A 12 37.04 1.18 -25.23
N GLY A 13 35.71 1.13 -25.04
CA GLY A 13 34.84 0.10 -25.60
C GLY A 13 33.37 0.54 -25.65
N ARG A 14 33.09 1.80 -26.04
CA ARG A 14 31.73 2.29 -26.23
C ARG A 14 31.21 1.86 -27.61
N ALA A 15 30.73 0.63 -27.70
CA ALA A 15 29.99 0.15 -28.86
C ALA A 15 28.62 0.86 -28.93
N HIS A 16 28.54 1.91 -29.74
CA HIS A 16 27.27 2.46 -30.20
C HIS A 16 26.67 1.51 -31.24
N SER A 17 25.88 0.54 -30.77
CA SER A 17 24.99 -0.21 -31.66
C SER A 17 23.85 0.70 -32.10
N ALA A 18 24.00 1.25 -33.30
CA ALA A 18 22.92 1.88 -34.04
C ALA A 18 21.79 0.87 -34.26
N LEU A 19 20.64 1.12 -33.64
CA LEU A 19 19.41 0.42 -33.98
C LEU A 19 18.76 1.11 -35.19
N PRO A 20 18.32 0.35 -36.20
CA PRO A 20 17.63 0.91 -37.35
C PRO A 20 16.25 1.44 -36.96
N SER A 21 16.03 2.73 -37.22
CA SER A 21 14.69 3.33 -37.32
C SER A 21 13.95 2.68 -38.48
N LEU A 22 13.08 1.72 -38.17
CA LEU A 22 12.04 1.28 -39.08
C LEU A 22 10.75 1.99 -38.70
N CYS A 23 10.51 3.10 -39.39
CA CYS A 23 9.20 3.71 -39.52
C CYS A 23 8.27 2.72 -40.23
N LEU A 24 7.45 2.01 -39.47
CA LEU A 24 6.26 1.36 -40.00
C LEU A 24 5.10 2.33 -39.80
N GLU A 25 4.87 3.13 -40.83
CA GLU A 25 3.64 3.90 -41.01
C GLU A 25 2.47 2.91 -41.04
N SER A 26 1.71 2.86 -39.94
CA SER A 26 0.41 2.19 -39.92
C SER A 26 -0.66 3.20 -40.33
N PRO A 27 -1.47 2.94 -41.36
CA PRO A 27 -2.60 3.79 -41.69
C PRO A 27 -3.67 3.65 -40.60
N CYS A 28 -3.90 4.74 -39.86
CA CYS A 28 -5.08 4.89 -39.02
C CYS A 28 -6.33 4.89 -39.90
N VAL A 29 -6.94 3.73 -40.09
CA VAL A 29 -8.33 3.64 -40.55
C VAL A 29 -9.19 4.23 -39.45
N VAL A 30 -9.62 5.48 -39.66
CA VAL A 30 -10.61 6.16 -38.82
C VAL A 30 -11.96 5.50 -39.09
N GLY A 31 -12.21 4.38 -38.41
CA GLY A 31 -13.53 3.77 -38.31
C GLY A 31 -14.41 4.68 -37.48
N GLN A 32 -15.21 5.51 -38.15
CA GLN A 32 -16.19 6.39 -37.54
C GLN A 32 -17.33 5.54 -36.98
N VAL A 33 -17.20 5.13 -35.71
CA VAL A 33 -18.26 4.45 -34.98
C VAL A 33 -19.33 5.49 -34.65
N VAL A 34 -20.37 5.55 -35.49
CA VAL A 34 -21.61 6.27 -35.21
C VAL A 34 -22.29 5.58 -34.03
N HIS A 35 -22.12 6.15 -32.83
CA HIS A 35 -22.90 5.75 -31.66
C HIS A 35 -24.37 6.17 -31.87
N PRO A 36 -25.35 5.27 -31.68
CA PRO A 36 -26.75 5.66 -31.69
C PRO A 36 -27.00 6.61 -30.51
N ALA A 37 -27.64 7.75 -30.81
CA ALA A 37 -28.08 8.70 -29.80
C ALA A 37 -29.02 8.00 -28.81
N VAL A 38 -28.53 7.78 -27.60
CA VAL A 38 -29.36 7.29 -26.50
C VAL A 38 -30.29 8.44 -26.08
N PRO A 39 -31.62 8.27 -26.13
CA PRO A 39 -32.55 9.29 -25.68
C PRO A 39 -32.31 9.56 -24.19
N THR A 40 -31.96 10.81 -23.89
CA THR A 40 -31.83 11.31 -22.52
C THR A 40 -33.21 11.33 -21.89
N ALA A 41 -33.54 10.28 -21.13
CA ALA A 41 -34.73 10.28 -20.28
C ALA A 41 -34.56 11.37 -19.23
N ALA A 42 -35.50 12.32 -19.22
CA ALA A 42 -35.59 13.40 -18.25
C ALA A 42 -35.62 12.82 -16.83
N VAL A 43 -34.60 13.12 -16.04
CA VAL A 43 -34.55 12.80 -14.62
C VAL A 43 -35.57 13.71 -13.92
N PRO A 44 -36.55 13.16 -13.19
CA PRO A 44 -37.50 13.97 -12.41
C PRO A 44 -36.73 14.73 -11.33
N ALA A 45 -37.06 16.01 -11.19
CA ALA A 45 -36.48 16.91 -10.20
C ALA A 45 -36.62 16.33 -8.79
N ASP A 46 -35.49 16.29 -8.07
CA ASP A 46 -35.45 15.91 -6.65
C ASP A 46 -36.36 16.84 -5.81
N PRO A 47 -37.18 16.29 -4.90
CA PRO A 47 -37.92 17.09 -3.95
C PRO A 47 -36.94 17.78 -2.98
N ALA A 48 -37.14 19.09 -2.82
CA ALA A 48 -36.37 19.95 -1.94
C ALA A 48 -36.24 19.36 -0.53
N VAL A 49 -35.01 18.98 -0.15
CA VAL A 49 -34.70 18.56 1.22
C VAL A 49 -34.77 19.80 2.13
N PRO A 50 -35.58 19.79 3.19
CA PRO A 50 -35.68 20.92 4.11
C PRO A 50 -34.35 21.16 4.82
N ALA A 51 -33.93 22.42 4.84
CA ALA A 51 -32.74 22.89 5.54
C ALA A 51 -32.88 22.62 7.05
N VAL A 52 -32.02 21.74 7.57
CA VAL A 52 -31.88 21.51 9.01
C VAL A 52 -31.13 22.71 9.62
N PRO A 53 -31.67 23.37 10.66
CA PRO A 53 -31.02 24.52 11.29
C PRO A 53 -29.72 24.10 11.99
N ALA A 54 -28.66 24.87 11.72
CA ALA A 54 -27.35 24.74 12.35
C ALA A 54 -27.43 25.07 13.84
N ALA A 55 -27.65 24.06 14.67
CA ALA A 55 -27.52 24.18 16.11
C ALA A 55 -26.04 24.33 16.48
N ALA A 56 -25.72 25.45 17.12
CA ALA A 56 -24.42 25.78 17.68
C ALA A 56 -23.93 24.69 18.65
N MET A 57 -22.84 24.02 18.29
CA MET A 57 -22.16 23.09 19.18
C MET A 57 -21.19 23.87 20.07
N SER A 58 -21.57 23.93 21.34
CA SER A 58 -20.82 24.45 22.47
C SER A 58 -19.47 23.75 22.62
N SER A 59 -18.42 24.55 22.85
CA SER A 59 -17.05 24.13 23.13
C SER A 59 -16.99 23.34 24.44
N GLY A 60 -16.98 22.01 24.34
CA GLY A 60 -16.73 21.13 25.49
C GLY A 60 -15.25 21.12 25.88
N PRO A 61 -14.92 21.03 27.18
CA PRO A 61 -13.54 21.04 27.66
C PRO A 61 -12.77 19.80 27.17
N GLN A 62 -11.57 20.03 26.66
CA GLN A 62 -10.63 19.01 26.22
C GLN A 62 -10.24 18.12 27.42
N ALA A 63 -10.82 16.93 27.48
CA ALA A 63 -10.40 15.88 28.42
C ALA A 63 -8.97 15.47 28.08
N GLN A 64 -8.03 15.88 28.93
CA GLN A 64 -6.66 15.41 28.96
C GLN A 64 -6.70 13.91 29.29
N ASN A 65 -6.54 13.09 28.26
CA ASN A 65 -6.47 11.64 28.38
C ASN A 65 -5.06 11.28 28.86
N GLU A 66 -4.79 11.53 30.15
CA GLU A 66 -3.63 10.99 30.84
C GLU A 66 -3.77 9.47 30.84
N ALA A 67 -2.95 8.83 30.02
CA ALA A 67 -2.82 7.39 29.93
C ALA A 67 -2.32 6.84 31.27
N GLN A 68 -3.24 6.59 32.19
CA GLN A 68 -3.01 5.81 33.39
C GLN A 68 -2.56 4.42 32.95
N GLN A 69 -1.25 4.17 33.10
CA GLN A 69 -0.65 2.86 32.93
C GLN A 69 -1.27 1.93 33.97
N ALA A 70 -2.15 1.04 33.51
CA ALA A 70 -2.82 0.07 34.35
C ALA A 70 -1.79 -0.89 34.98
N PRO A 71 -1.99 -1.31 36.24
CA PRO A 71 -1.10 -2.23 36.95
C PRO A 71 -0.96 -3.56 36.21
N GLY A 72 0.27 -4.07 36.17
CA GLY A 72 0.74 -5.18 35.32
C GLY A 72 -0.16 -6.42 35.37
N ILE A 73 -0.90 -6.63 34.28
CA ILE A 73 -1.64 -7.86 34.03
C ILE A 73 -0.61 -8.98 33.82
N PRO A 74 -0.70 -10.11 34.54
CA PRO A 74 0.19 -11.24 34.32
C PRO A 74 0.14 -11.66 32.85
N GLU A 75 1.28 -11.58 32.18
CA GLU A 75 1.47 -11.95 30.77
C GLU A 75 1.29 -13.47 30.64
N CYS A 76 0.04 -13.93 30.54
CA CYS A 76 -0.23 -15.25 30.00
C CYS A 76 0.36 -15.28 28.58
N PRO A 77 1.27 -16.23 28.25
CA PRO A 77 1.84 -16.33 26.93
C PRO A 77 0.72 -16.58 25.92
N VAL A 78 0.31 -15.54 25.19
CA VAL A 78 -0.72 -15.68 24.17
C VAL A 78 -0.12 -16.52 23.05
N PRO A 79 -0.69 -17.69 22.72
CA PRO A 79 -0.15 -18.54 21.69
C PRO A 79 -0.10 -17.78 20.36
N VAL A 80 1.01 -17.95 19.64
CA VAL A 80 1.26 -17.29 18.36
C VAL A 80 0.31 -17.87 17.33
N SER A 81 -0.57 -17.02 16.80
CA SER A 81 -1.51 -17.42 15.76
C SER A 81 -0.86 -17.47 14.38
N ALA A 82 -1.45 -18.22 13.44
CA ALA A 82 -1.07 -18.21 12.03
C ALA A 82 -1.10 -16.79 11.41
N GLY A 83 -2.02 -15.93 11.86
CA GLY A 83 -2.06 -14.53 11.44
C GLY A 83 -0.90 -13.66 11.93
N SER A 84 -0.12 -14.14 12.90
CA SER A 84 1.04 -13.43 13.46
C SER A 84 2.33 -13.64 12.67
N LEU A 85 2.31 -14.51 11.66
CA LEU A 85 3.45 -14.78 10.79
C LEU A 85 3.87 -13.51 10.03
N GLY A 86 5.15 -13.14 10.17
CA GLY A 86 5.72 -11.92 9.59
C GLY A 86 5.43 -10.62 10.36
N HIS A 87 5.00 -10.70 11.62
CA HIS A 87 4.85 -9.51 12.47
C HIS A 87 6.20 -8.77 12.63
N PRO A 88 6.22 -7.41 12.62
CA PRO A 88 5.09 -6.47 12.56
C PRO A 88 4.69 -5.99 11.15
N GLU A 89 5.53 -6.22 10.14
CA GLU A 89 5.39 -5.59 8.82
C GLU A 89 4.47 -6.37 7.86
N LEU A 90 4.49 -7.69 7.98
CA LEU A 90 3.84 -8.62 7.07
C LEU A 90 2.68 -9.38 7.71
N CYS A 91 2.48 -9.29 9.02
CA CYS A 91 1.39 -10.02 9.67
C CYS A 91 0.01 -9.57 9.18
N GLN A 92 -0.99 -10.40 9.50
CA GLN A 92 -2.37 -10.08 9.21
C GLN A 92 -2.89 -8.97 10.12
N ARG A 93 -4.12 -8.51 9.86
CA ARG A 93 -4.81 -7.54 10.71
C ARG A 93 -4.82 -8.04 12.18
N PRO A 94 -4.70 -7.15 13.18
CA PRO A 94 -4.80 -7.53 14.58
C PRO A 94 -6.13 -8.24 14.88
N CYS A 95 -6.08 -9.27 15.72
CA CYS A 95 -7.25 -9.99 16.19
C CYS A 95 -8.08 -9.08 17.09
N VAL A 96 -9.37 -8.92 16.78
CA VAL A 96 -10.27 -8.03 17.53
C VAL A 96 -10.52 -8.49 18.97
N HIS A 97 -10.40 -9.79 19.24
CA HIS A 97 -10.54 -10.34 20.59
C HIS A 97 -9.31 -10.00 21.43
N VAL A 98 -8.11 -10.33 20.93
CA VAL A 98 -6.83 -10.07 21.62
C VAL A 98 -6.60 -8.56 21.78
N ALA A 99 -6.86 -7.76 20.73
CA ALA A 99 -6.77 -6.31 20.80
C ALA A 99 -7.76 -5.69 21.81
N GLY A 100 -8.88 -6.36 22.08
CA GLY A 100 -9.86 -5.98 23.10
C GLY A 100 -9.59 -6.56 24.49
N GLY A 101 -8.42 -7.17 24.72
CA GLY A 101 -8.04 -7.77 26.00
C GLY A 101 -8.76 -9.09 26.33
N ARG A 102 -9.35 -9.75 25.32
CA ARG A 102 -10.04 -11.05 25.48
C ARG A 102 -9.22 -12.19 24.88
N GLN A 103 -9.39 -13.39 25.45
CA GLN A 103 -8.85 -14.61 24.85
C GLN A 103 -9.53 -14.88 23.50
N CYS A 104 -8.73 -15.27 22.50
CA CYS A 104 -9.27 -15.72 21.21
C CYS A 104 -9.60 -17.21 21.26
N GLU A 105 -10.85 -17.57 20.96
CA GLU A 105 -11.33 -18.96 20.96
C GLU A 105 -10.65 -19.82 19.88
N ALA A 106 -10.23 -19.22 18.75
CA ALA A 106 -9.53 -19.93 17.68
C ALA A 106 -8.07 -20.27 18.02
N GLY A 107 -7.51 -19.68 19.07
CA GLY A 107 -6.13 -19.93 19.50
C GLY A 107 -5.11 -19.79 18.37
N GLU A 108 -4.28 -20.80 18.18
CA GLU A 108 -3.20 -20.85 17.18
C GLU A 108 -3.72 -20.86 15.73
N THR A 109 -4.94 -21.36 15.51
CA THR A 109 -5.57 -21.43 14.18
C THR A 109 -6.16 -20.10 13.71
N CYS A 110 -6.10 -19.06 14.55
CA CYS A 110 -6.61 -17.74 14.20
C CYS A 110 -5.81 -17.12 13.03
N ASN A 111 -6.52 -16.68 11.99
CA ASN A 111 -5.92 -16.01 10.83
C ASN A 111 -5.57 -14.54 11.08
N TYR A 112 -5.78 -14.02 12.30
CA TYR A 112 -5.46 -12.65 12.69
C TYR A 112 -4.27 -12.61 13.65
N CYS A 113 -3.55 -11.49 13.67
CA CYS A 113 -2.35 -11.37 14.51
C CYS A 113 -2.73 -11.24 15.99
N HIS A 114 -2.09 -12.02 16.85
CA HIS A 114 -2.23 -11.99 18.31
C HIS A 114 -1.11 -11.18 19.00
N ARG A 115 -0.10 -10.72 18.26
CA ARG A 115 0.97 -9.90 18.83
C ARG A 115 0.47 -8.47 19.12
N PRO A 116 1.07 -7.78 20.10
CA PRO A 116 0.77 -6.37 20.35
C PRO A 116 1.01 -5.53 19.10
N HIS A 117 0.04 -4.70 18.73
CA HIS A 117 0.14 -3.82 17.59
C HIS A 117 0.10 -2.36 18.02
N ARG A 118 1.02 -1.55 17.50
CA ARG A 118 0.89 -0.10 17.57
C ARG A 118 -0.37 0.30 16.82
N HIS A 119 -1.22 1.10 17.46
CA HIS A 119 -2.41 1.62 16.83
C HIS A 119 -2.01 2.47 15.61
N VAL A 120 -2.26 1.95 14.41
CA VAL A 120 -2.01 2.69 13.16
C VAL A 120 -3.16 3.67 12.98
N SER A 121 -2.83 4.93 12.69
CA SER A 121 -3.85 5.93 12.36
C SER A 121 -4.64 5.46 11.14
N MET A 122 -5.90 5.08 11.37
CA MET A 122 -6.81 4.81 10.26
C MET A 122 -7.02 6.10 9.49
N LEU A 123 -7.07 5.99 8.15
CA LEU A 123 -7.44 7.13 7.32
C LEU A 123 -8.82 7.64 7.75
N ASP A 124 -8.91 8.93 8.08
CA ASP A 124 -10.19 9.55 8.40
C ASP A 124 -11.10 9.60 7.16
N VAL A 125 -12.37 9.99 7.34
CA VAL A 125 -13.35 10.05 6.24
C VAL A 125 -12.89 11.00 5.13
N ARG A 126 -12.26 12.13 5.48
CA ARG A 126 -11.77 13.13 4.52
C ARG A 126 -10.59 12.57 3.73
N GLN A 127 -9.66 11.88 4.38
CA GLN A 127 -8.50 11.24 3.77
C GLN A 127 -8.90 10.10 2.85
N ARG A 128 -9.89 9.29 3.24
CA ARG A 128 -10.47 8.27 2.36
C ARG A 128 -11.08 8.89 1.10
N ARG A 129 -11.83 9.99 1.23
CA ARG A 129 -12.36 10.71 0.06
C ARG A 129 -11.26 11.25 -0.86
N ILE A 130 -10.17 11.78 -0.30
CA ILE A 130 -8.99 12.20 -1.09
C ILE A 130 -8.38 11.00 -1.82
N PHE A 131 -8.18 9.89 -1.10
CA PHE A 131 -7.65 8.65 -1.65
C PHE A 131 -8.52 8.10 -2.79
N ASP A 132 -9.84 8.07 -2.61
CA ASP A 132 -10.77 7.55 -3.61
C ASP A 132 -10.76 8.41 -4.88
N LYS A 133 -10.66 9.74 -4.75
CA LYS A 133 -10.57 10.70 -5.87
C LYS A 133 -9.19 10.81 -6.51
N MET A 134 -8.12 10.35 -5.85
CA MET A 134 -6.77 10.41 -6.38
C MET A 134 -6.64 9.51 -7.62
N PRO A 135 -6.06 10.00 -8.73
CA PRO A 135 -5.81 9.19 -9.91
C PRO A 135 -4.99 7.95 -9.58
N LYS A 136 -5.31 6.82 -10.21
CA LYS A 136 -4.66 5.53 -9.94
C LYS A 136 -3.14 5.62 -10.08
N ALA A 137 -2.64 6.14 -11.21
CA ALA A 137 -1.21 6.28 -11.47
C ALA A 137 -0.49 7.09 -10.37
N GLU A 138 -1.09 8.21 -9.97
CA GLU A 138 -0.52 9.08 -8.94
C GLU A 138 -0.45 8.40 -7.58
N PHE A 139 -1.52 7.69 -7.20
CA PHE A 139 -1.55 6.93 -5.96
C PHE A 139 -0.52 5.79 -5.98
N LEU A 140 -0.44 5.02 -7.06
CA LEU A 140 0.46 3.88 -7.16
C LEU A 140 1.93 4.32 -7.13
N ARG A 141 2.28 5.41 -7.82
CA ARG A 141 3.62 6.03 -7.73
C ARG A 141 3.99 6.37 -6.30
N LEU A 142 3.06 6.99 -5.57
CA LEU A 142 3.26 7.32 -4.17
C LEU A 142 3.42 6.06 -3.30
N ALA A 143 2.54 5.07 -3.48
CA ALA A 143 2.58 3.82 -2.74
C ALA A 143 3.90 3.08 -2.97
N LEU A 144 4.38 3.01 -4.22
CA LEU A 144 5.68 2.42 -4.57
C LEU A 144 6.83 3.08 -3.81
N GLN A 145 6.92 4.41 -3.83
CA GLN A 145 7.95 5.13 -3.08
C GLN A 145 7.94 4.77 -1.59
N LEU A 146 6.75 4.76 -0.97
CA LEU A 146 6.62 4.43 0.46
C LEU A 146 6.91 2.96 0.76
N LEU A 147 6.56 2.06 -0.16
CA LEU A 147 6.83 0.63 -0.05
C LEU A 147 8.32 0.33 -0.16
N GLU A 148 9.04 0.99 -1.07
CA GLU A 148 10.49 0.88 -1.21
C GLU A 148 11.22 1.38 0.03
N ASP A 149 10.86 2.57 0.51
CA ASP A 149 11.42 3.15 1.74
C ASP A 149 11.18 2.22 2.93
N ARG A 150 9.98 1.64 3.03
CA ARG A 150 9.62 0.71 4.10
C ARG A 150 10.41 -0.59 3.99
N ALA A 151 10.41 -1.22 2.81
CA ALA A 151 11.12 -2.48 2.58
C ALA A 151 12.61 -2.34 2.90
N ARG A 152 13.23 -1.20 2.56
CA ARG A 152 14.60 -0.88 2.94
C ARG A 152 14.77 -0.73 4.45
N THR A 153 13.89 0.04 5.09
CA THR A 153 13.96 0.31 6.54
C THR A 153 13.87 -0.95 7.39
N VAL A 154 13.05 -1.91 6.95
CA VAL A 154 12.81 -3.18 7.68
C VAL A 154 13.55 -4.36 7.05
N GLU A 155 14.49 -4.08 6.14
CA GLU A 155 15.32 -5.07 5.45
C GLU A 155 14.53 -6.22 4.81
N LEU A 156 13.32 -5.94 4.32
CA LEU A 156 12.54 -6.91 3.56
C LEU A 156 13.23 -7.17 2.21
N ARG A 157 13.74 -8.38 2.07
CA ARG A 157 14.39 -8.89 0.86
C ARG A 157 13.61 -10.09 0.33
N GLY A 158 13.77 -10.38 -0.95
CA GLY A 158 13.18 -11.56 -1.59
C GLY A 158 12.56 -11.22 -2.93
N THR A 159 12.45 -12.24 -3.79
CA THR A 159 11.80 -12.15 -5.10
C THR A 159 10.36 -11.65 -5.01
N GLU A 160 9.67 -11.99 -3.93
CA GLU A 160 8.26 -11.63 -3.72
C GLU A 160 8.06 -10.12 -3.51
N VAL A 161 9.00 -9.44 -2.86
CA VAL A 161 8.95 -7.98 -2.69
C VAL A 161 9.06 -7.30 -4.06
N PHE A 162 10.02 -7.73 -4.87
CA PHE A 162 10.20 -7.22 -6.23
C PHE A 162 9.03 -7.58 -7.15
N ALA A 163 8.43 -8.77 -6.98
CA ALA A 163 7.23 -9.15 -7.71
C ALA A 163 6.07 -8.19 -7.42
N ILE A 164 5.85 -7.81 -6.15
CA ILE A 164 4.85 -6.80 -5.77
C ILE A 164 5.16 -5.46 -6.46
N PHE A 165 6.42 -5.01 -6.44
CA PHE A 165 6.80 -3.75 -7.08
C PHE A 165 6.53 -3.77 -8.58
N GLY A 166 6.98 -4.82 -9.28
CA GLY A 166 6.75 -4.97 -10.73
C GLY A 166 5.26 -4.97 -11.10
N ILE A 167 4.41 -5.67 -10.32
CA ILE A 167 2.96 -5.66 -10.57
C ILE A 167 2.37 -4.25 -10.42
N LEU A 168 2.78 -3.50 -9.39
CA LEU A 168 2.28 -2.15 -9.15
C LEU A 168 2.79 -1.14 -10.20
N GLU A 169 4.03 -1.30 -10.66
CA GLU A 169 4.60 -0.50 -11.76
C GLU A 169 3.87 -0.73 -13.08
N ASP A 170 3.55 -1.98 -13.41
CA ASP A 170 2.76 -2.32 -14.60
C ASP A 170 1.35 -1.73 -14.53
N GLU A 171 0.69 -1.85 -13.37
CA GLU A 171 -0.63 -1.25 -13.12
C GLU A 171 -0.61 0.28 -13.20
N MET A 172 0.50 0.91 -12.80
CA MET A 172 0.71 2.35 -12.93
C MET A 172 0.93 2.76 -14.39
N ARG A 173 1.74 1.99 -15.14
CA ARG A 173 2.08 2.27 -16.56
C ARG A 173 0.87 2.12 -17.49
N ALA A 174 -0.04 1.20 -17.17
CA ALA A 174 -1.27 0.99 -17.93
C ALA A 174 -2.22 2.22 -17.90
N GLU A 175 -2.05 3.14 -16.95
CA GLU A 175 -2.88 4.33 -16.79
C GLU A 175 -2.23 5.54 -17.50
N ILE A 176 -2.58 5.75 -18.77
CA ILE A 176 -1.81 6.61 -19.70
C ILE A 176 -2.05 8.14 -19.54
N SER A 177 -3.03 8.61 -18.75
CA SER A 177 -3.73 9.83 -19.22
C SER A 177 -3.78 11.07 -18.32
N GLN A 178 -2.98 11.21 -17.25
CA GLN A 178 -3.12 12.40 -16.39
C GLN A 178 -1.80 13.02 -15.91
N THR A 179 -1.74 14.36 -16.00
CA THR A 179 -0.68 15.17 -15.42
C THR A 179 -0.69 15.01 -13.89
N PRO A 180 0.45 14.69 -13.25
CA PRO A 180 0.52 14.49 -11.81
C PRO A 180 0.17 15.77 -11.06
N ARG A 181 -0.77 15.69 -10.10
CA ARG A 181 -1.10 16.78 -9.18
C ARG A 181 -0.72 16.32 -7.77
N GLY A 182 0.53 16.58 -7.39
CA GLY A 182 1.18 16.00 -6.21
C GLY A 182 0.27 15.82 -4.97
N PRO A 183 0.45 14.73 -4.21
CA PRO A 183 -0.47 14.35 -3.16
C PRO A 183 -0.51 15.38 -2.01
N PRO A 184 -1.66 15.58 -1.34
CA PRO A 184 -1.74 16.44 -0.16
C PRO A 184 -0.80 15.97 0.95
N GLN A 185 -0.01 16.89 1.53
CA GLN A 185 0.99 16.57 2.57
C GLN A 185 0.39 15.88 3.81
N ALA A 186 -0.86 16.20 4.18
CA ALA A 186 -1.54 15.56 5.31
C ALA A 186 -1.76 14.06 5.11
N LEU A 187 -2.07 13.64 3.87
CA LEU A 187 -2.23 12.23 3.53
C LEU A 187 -0.87 11.50 3.60
N MET A 188 0.18 12.13 3.08
CA MET A 188 1.56 11.61 3.11
C MET A 188 2.01 11.25 4.51
N ARG A 189 1.74 12.12 5.49
CA ARG A 189 2.13 11.90 6.88
C ARG A 189 1.51 10.63 7.46
N ASN A 190 0.23 10.39 7.18
CA ASN A 190 -0.46 9.20 7.68
C ASN A 190 -0.01 7.92 6.95
N LEU A 191 0.20 7.99 5.63
CA LEU A 191 0.69 6.84 4.87
C LEU A 191 2.11 6.43 5.26
N ARG A 192 2.99 7.38 5.61
CA ARG A 192 4.34 7.08 6.13
C ARG A 192 4.32 6.30 7.44
N ALA A 193 3.29 6.47 8.26
CA ALA A 193 3.13 5.73 9.51
C ALA A 193 2.57 4.31 9.31
N ALA A 194 2.07 3.98 8.12
CA ALA A 194 1.56 2.66 7.80
C ALA A 194 2.70 1.64 7.63
N ASN A 195 2.43 0.39 8.01
CA ASN A 195 3.33 -0.73 7.76
C ASN A 195 3.23 -1.23 6.30
N PHE A 196 4.15 -2.10 5.91
CA PHE A 196 4.22 -2.62 4.54
C PHE A 196 2.90 -3.25 4.07
N SER A 197 2.32 -4.15 4.88
CA SER A 197 1.05 -4.81 4.55
C SER A 197 -0.12 -3.85 4.33
N THR A 198 -0.18 -2.77 5.12
CA THR A 198 -1.24 -1.76 5.01
C THR A 198 -1.10 -0.96 3.71
N LEU A 199 0.12 -0.57 3.34
CA LEU A 199 0.40 0.13 2.08
C LEU A 199 0.04 -0.73 0.87
N VAL A 200 0.44 -2.01 0.88
CA VAL A 200 0.06 -2.96 -0.18
C VAL A 200 -1.46 -3.10 -0.26
N SER A 201 -2.15 -3.27 0.87
CA SER A 201 -3.61 -3.40 0.90
C SER A 201 -4.32 -2.17 0.34
N LEU A 202 -3.78 -0.97 0.57
CA LEU A 202 -4.28 0.26 -0.03
C LEU A 202 -4.05 0.28 -1.54
N ALA A 203 -2.87 -0.11 -2.02
CA ALA A 203 -2.57 -0.18 -3.45
C ALA A 203 -3.42 -1.18 -4.23
N VAL A 204 -3.63 -2.36 -3.66
CA VAL A 204 -4.48 -3.42 -4.23
C VAL A 204 -5.90 -2.92 -4.52
N ARG A 205 -6.45 -1.98 -3.74
CA ARG A 205 -7.80 -1.42 -3.99
C ARG A 205 -7.93 -0.68 -5.33
N LYS A 206 -6.83 -0.17 -5.87
CA LYS A 206 -6.79 0.57 -7.15
C LYS A 206 -6.37 -0.32 -8.33
N CYS A 207 -5.99 -1.56 -8.08
CA CYS A 207 -5.48 -2.49 -9.09
C CYS A 207 -6.62 -3.27 -9.78
N THR A 208 -6.32 -3.84 -10.95
CA THR A 208 -7.16 -4.85 -11.63
C THR A 208 -7.27 -6.14 -10.81
N GLU A 209 -8.33 -6.95 -11.00
CA GLU A 209 -8.51 -8.21 -10.26
C GLU A 209 -7.32 -9.17 -10.43
N ASP A 210 -6.77 -9.27 -11.65
CA ASP A 210 -5.61 -10.11 -11.93
C ASP A 210 -4.38 -9.66 -11.12
N ALA A 211 -4.12 -8.35 -11.06
CA ALA A 211 -3.08 -7.80 -10.21
C ALA A 211 -3.34 -8.07 -8.71
N LYS A 212 -4.59 -7.97 -8.24
CA LYS A 212 -4.95 -8.30 -6.84
C LYS A 212 -4.65 -9.76 -6.50
N ILE A 213 -4.91 -10.69 -7.43
CA ILE A 213 -4.62 -12.12 -7.22
C ILE A 213 -3.10 -12.33 -7.12
N ARG A 214 -2.32 -11.78 -8.06
CA ARG A 214 -0.85 -11.91 -8.07
C ARG A 214 -0.22 -11.29 -6.82
N ILE A 215 -0.63 -10.09 -6.42
CA ILE A 215 -0.12 -9.43 -5.20
C ILE A 215 -0.46 -10.23 -3.95
N ARG A 216 -1.67 -10.81 -3.85
CA ARG A 216 -2.04 -11.67 -2.71
C ARG A 216 -1.16 -12.91 -2.63
N GLY A 217 -0.86 -13.55 -3.77
CA GLY A 217 0.07 -14.67 -3.84
C GLY A 217 1.47 -14.30 -3.36
N ALA A 218 2.04 -13.22 -3.88
CA ALA A 218 3.36 -12.73 -3.47
C ALA A 218 3.41 -12.38 -1.97
N MET A 219 2.37 -11.73 -1.43
CA MET A 219 2.26 -11.44 0.00
C MET A 219 2.20 -12.71 0.87
N GLN A 220 1.54 -13.77 0.41
CA GLN A 220 1.50 -15.05 1.12
C GLN A 220 2.86 -15.74 1.10
N ALA A 221 3.53 -15.77 -0.05
CA ALA A 221 4.87 -16.33 -0.18
C ALA A 221 5.89 -15.58 0.71
N LEU A 222 5.81 -14.24 0.74
CA LEU A 222 6.68 -13.42 1.58
C LEU A 222 6.48 -13.69 3.09
N ARG A 223 5.23 -13.91 3.53
CA ARG A 223 4.94 -14.33 4.92
C ARG A 223 5.49 -15.70 5.25
N ALA A 224 5.39 -16.66 4.32
CA ALA A 224 5.93 -17.99 4.51
C ALA A 224 7.47 -17.95 4.70
N GLN A 225 8.17 -17.13 3.91
CA GLN A 225 9.62 -16.91 4.05
C GLN A 225 9.99 -16.31 5.41
N ALA A 226 9.26 -15.28 5.85
CA ALA A 226 9.48 -14.66 7.16
C ALA A 226 9.28 -15.64 8.33
N SER A 227 8.39 -16.62 8.16
CA SER A 227 8.12 -17.64 9.17
C SER A 227 9.26 -18.65 9.30
N GLY A 228 9.83 -19.08 8.16
CA GLY A 228 10.98 -19.98 8.15
C GLY A 228 12.22 -19.37 8.81
N ALA A 229 12.45 -18.08 8.58
CA ALA A 229 13.57 -17.36 9.21
C ALA A 229 13.42 -17.24 10.74
N GLN A 230 12.19 -17.13 11.25
CA GLN A 230 11.93 -17.07 12.70
C GLN A 230 12.16 -18.44 13.36
N ALA A 231 11.79 -19.53 12.70
CA ALA A 231 11.97 -20.88 13.22
C ALA A 231 13.45 -21.28 13.33
N SER A 232 14.31 -20.81 12.44
CA SER A 232 15.77 -21.09 12.51
C SER A 232 16.52 -20.32 13.60
N ALA A 233 15.88 -19.30 14.19
CA ALA A 233 16.52 -18.42 15.18
C ALA A 233 16.17 -18.77 16.63
N SER A 234 15.31 -19.76 16.86
CA SER A 234 14.90 -20.25 18.20
C SER A 234 15.59 -21.57 18.52
#